data_AF-A0A5C7PX63-F1
#
_entry.id   AF-A0A5C7PX63-F1
#
_cell.length_a   1.000
_cell.length_b   1.000
_cell.length_c   1.000
_cell.angle_alpha   90.00
_cell.angle_beta   90.00
_cell.angle_gamma   90.00
#
_symmetry.space_group_name_H-M   'P 1'
#
loop_
_entity.id
_entity.type
_entity.pdbx_description
1 polymer ?
#
loop_
_entity_poly.entity_id
_entity_poly.type
_entity_poly.pdbx_seq_one_letter_code
_entity_poly.pdbx_strand_id
1 'polypeptide(L)'
;MKKRLNKIQRYLARSGVSLSSLARDAEVSDTTIRKVLSGDNEPTVQLARAIERGTKGQITAKEFMLCCMDGPMEVPDSRKKKRRGTSTAPSKQDSVHTV
;
A
#
# COMPACT_ATOMS: atom_id res chain seq x y z
N MET A 1 24.37 8.46 11.03
CA MET A 1 23.70 7.47 10.15
C MET A 1 22.25 7.90 9.97
N LYS A 2 21.86 8.36 8.77
CA LYS A 2 20.54 8.95 8.51
C LYS A 2 19.47 7.86 8.61
N LYS A 3 18.53 8.01 9.56
CA LYS A 3 17.32 7.17 9.67
C LYS A 3 16.52 7.27 8.37
N ARG A 4 16.75 6.35 7.42
CA ARG A 4 15.80 6.07 6.34
C ARG A 4 14.57 5.48 7.01
N LEU A 5 13.60 6.32 7.38
CA LEU A 5 12.30 5.86 7.87
C LEU A 5 11.57 5.22 6.69
N ASN A 6 11.90 3.95 6.45
CA ASN A 6 11.32 3.10 5.42
C ASN A 6 9.80 3.11 5.61
N LYS A 7 9.04 3.36 4.54
CA LYS A 7 7.56 3.35 4.55
C LYS A 7 6.98 2.08 5.19
N ILE A 8 7.71 0.97 5.10
CA ILE A 8 7.44 -0.27 5.85
C ILE A 8 7.47 -0.05 7.36
N GLN A 9 8.50 0.57 7.93
CA GLN A 9 8.55 0.82 9.38
C GLN A 9 7.38 1.70 9.82
N ARG A 10 7.01 2.70 9.01
CA ARG A 10 5.83 3.54 9.27
C ARG A 10 4.52 2.76 9.17
N TYR A 11 4.42 1.83 8.20
CA TYR A 11 3.29 0.92 8.09
C TYR A 11 3.20 0.02 9.32
N LEU A 12 4.28 -0.67 9.70
CA LEU A 12 4.33 -1.56 10.86
C LEU A 12 3.95 -0.82 12.16
N ALA A 13 4.47 0.39 12.36
CA ALA A 13 4.12 1.23 13.51
C ALA A 13 2.65 1.67 13.50
N ARG A 14 2.07 1.92 12.33
CA ARG A 14 0.68 2.38 12.19
C ARG A 14 -0.34 1.24 12.26
N SER A 15 -0.02 0.08 11.69
CA SER A 15 -0.89 -1.08 11.66
C SER A 15 -0.80 -1.93 12.93
N GLY A 16 0.24 -1.71 13.76
CA GLY A 16 0.53 -2.54 14.92
C GLY A 16 1.01 -3.95 14.55
N VAL A 17 1.36 -4.15 13.27
CA VAL A 17 1.82 -5.45 12.75
C VAL A 17 3.33 -5.56 12.96
N SER A 18 3.78 -6.73 13.40
CA SER A 18 5.21 -7.02 13.54
C SER A 18 5.84 -7.37 12.20
N LEU A 19 7.14 -7.11 12.05
CA LEU A 19 7.89 -7.48 10.85
C LEU A 19 7.79 -8.99 10.56
N SER A 20 7.80 -9.82 11.60
CA SER A 20 7.69 -11.28 11.50
C SER A 20 6.32 -11.71 10.98
N SER A 21 5.23 -11.02 11.38
CA SER A 21 3.90 -11.29 10.85
C SER A 21 3.83 -10.90 9.39
N LEU A 22 4.33 -9.72 9.03
CA LEU A 22 4.38 -9.28 7.64
C LEU A 22 5.20 -10.24 6.76
N ALA A 23 6.33 -10.73 7.27
CA ALA A 23 7.18 -11.69 6.58
C ALA A 23 6.41 -13.00 6.30
N ARG A 24 5.67 -13.48 7.30
CA ARG A 24 4.81 -14.66 7.18
C ARG A 24 3.66 -14.44 6.18
N ASP A 25 2.99 -13.30 6.22
CA ASP A 25 1.92 -12.94 5.26
C ASP A 25 2.44 -12.73 3.83
N ALA A 26 3.68 -12.28 3.69
CA ALA A 26 4.36 -12.13 2.41
C ALA A 26 4.97 -13.44 1.88
N GLU A 27 5.01 -14.50 2.69
CA GLU A 27 5.72 -15.76 2.41
C GLU A 27 7.22 -15.55 2.15
N VAL A 28 7.85 -14.64 2.91
CA VAL A 28 9.28 -14.32 2.81
C VAL A 28 9.95 -14.45 4.17
N SER A 29 11.23 -14.79 4.19
CA SER A 29 12.05 -14.75 5.41
C SER A 29 12.17 -13.32 5.97
N ASP A 30 11.99 -13.18 7.28
CA ASP A 30 12.20 -11.91 8.00
C ASP A 30 13.63 -11.38 7.79
N THR A 31 14.60 -12.30 7.73
CA THR A 31 16.02 -12.01 7.58
C THR A 31 16.30 -11.37 6.21
N THR A 32 15.66 -11.87 5.15
CA THR A 32 15.74 -11.27 3.81
C THR A 32 15.20 -9.85 3.81
N ILE A 33 14.05 -9.63 4.44
CA ILE A 33 13.44 -8.29 4.53
C ILE A 33 14.34 -7.35 5.32
N ARG A 34 14.91 -7.79 6.46
CA ARG A 34 15.85 -7.00 7.26
C ARG A 34 17.08 -6.59 6.45
N LYS A 35 17.70 -7.53 5.72
CA LYS A 35 18.89 -7.23 4.89
C LYS A 35 18.60 -6.18 3.83
N VAL A 36 17.45 -6.29 3.16
CA VAL A 36 17.04 -5.30 2.15
C VAL A 36 16.74 -3.95 2.77
N LEU A 37 16.09 -3.92 3.94
CA LEU A 37 15.82 -2.68 4.66
C LEU A 37 17.08 -2.00 5.22
N SER A 38 18.10 -2.79 5.58
CA SER A 38 19.42 -2.31 6.01
C SER A 38 20.29 -1.83 4.85
N GLY A 39 19.95 -2.20 3.61
CA GLY A 39 20.76 -1.93 2.42
C GLY A 39 21.88 -2.95 2.18
N ASP A 40 21.92 -4.04 2.94
CA ASP A 40 22.86 -5.15 2.75
C ASP A 40 22.53 -5.99 1.50
N ASN A 41 21.28 -5.92 1.02
CA ASN A 41 20.82 -6.62 -0.18
C ASN A 41 19.96 -5.71 -1.05
N GLU A 42 20.04 -5.90 -2.36
CA GLU A 42 19.14 -5.22 -3.30
C GLU A 42 17.73 -5.81 -3.29
N PRO A 43 16.68 -4.98 -3.40
CA PRO A 43 15.31 -5.44 -3.50
C PRO A 43 15.06 -6.10 -4.86
N THR A 44 14.52 -7.32 -4.87
CA THR A 44 14.06 -7.96 -6.11
C THR A 44 12.60 -7.63 -6.41
N VAL A 45 12.22 -7.67 -7.68
CA VAL A 45 10.81 -7.47 -8.09
C VAL A 45 9.89 -8.54 -7.47
N GLN A 46 10.39 -9.78 -7.30
CA GLN A 46 9.65 -10.85 -6.62
C GLN A 46 9.40 -10.51 -5.16
N LEU A 47 10.42 -10.03 -4.44
CA LEU A 47 10.29 -9.59 -3.06
C LEU A 47 9.29 -8.42 -2.96
N ALA A 48 9.37 -7.45 -3.87
CA ALA A 48 8.48 -6.31 -3.90
C ALA A 48 7.00 -6.73 -4.06
N ARG A 49 6.72 -7.67 -4.97
CA ARG A 49 5.36 -8.23 -5.14
C ARG A 49 4.89 -9.04 -3.93
N ALA A 50 5.80 -9.77 -3.30
CA ALA A 50 5.49 -10.53 -2.08
C ALA A 50 5.06 -9.59 -0.94
N ILE A 51 5.78 -8.48 -0.74
CA ILE A 51 5.42 -7.44 0.23
C ILE A 51 4.09 -6.78 -0.12
N GLU A 52 3.82 -6.50 -1.39
CA GLU A 52 2.52 -5.94 -1.82
C GLU A 52 1.34 -6.86 -1.47
N ARG A 53 1.50 -8.18 -1.68
CA ARG A 53 0.50 -9.17 -1.26
C ARG A 53 0.36 -9.24 0.25
N GLY A 54 1.47 -9.32 0.99
CA GLY A 54 1.47 -9.41 2.45
C GLY A 54 0.89 -8.16 3.13
N THR A 55 1.06 -6.99 2.52
CA THR A 55 0.45 -5.73 2.99
C THR A 55 -0.96 -5.49 2.44
N LYS A 56 -1.50 -6.42 1.63
CA LYS A 56 -2.82 -6.30 0.98
C LYS A 56 -2.97 -5.00 0.18
N GLY A 57 -1.90 -4.60 -0.52
CA GLY A 57 -1.87 -3.40 -1.36
C GLY A 57 -1.70 -2.07 -0.60
N GLN A 58 -1.40 -2.11 0.70
CA GLN A 58 -1.08 -0.89 1.46
C GLN A 58 0.30 -0.32 1.10
N ILE A 59 1.21 -1.18 0.67
CA ILE A 59 2.49 -0.80 0.07
C ILE A 59 2.59 -1.51 -1.27
N THR A 60 2.64 -0.75 -2.35
CA THR A 60 2.80 -1.32 -3.69
C THR A 60 4.25 -1.78 -3.92
N ALA A 61 4.46 -2.74 -4.81
CA ALA A 61 5.81 -3.20 -5.16
C ALA A 61 6.71 -2.04 -5.63
N LYS A 62 6.15 -1.10 -6.39
CA LYS A 62 6.87 0.10 -6.85
C LYS A 62 7.32 0.98 -5.68
N GLU A 63 6.43 1.22 -4.71
CA GLU A 63 6.77 2.02 -3.52
C GLU A 63 7.83 1.35 -2.66
N PHE A 64 7.77 0.01 -2.54
CA PHE A 64 8.79 -0.76 -1.84
C PHE A 64 10.17 -0.61 -2.51
N MET A 65 10.25 -0.81 -3.83
CA MET A 65 11.49 -0.66 -4.59
C MET A 65 12.05 0.76 -4.45
N LEU A 66 11.22 1.79 -4.61
CA LEU A 66 11.63 3.19 -4.46
C LEU A 66 12.12 3.52 -3.05
N CYS A 67 11.51 2.95 -2.00
CA CYS A 67 11.99 3.13 -0.63
C CYS A 67 13.39 2.54 -0.43
N CYS A 68 13.70 1.43 -1.10
CA CYS A 68 14.97 0.75 -0.98
C CYS A 68 16.09 1.41 -1.81
N MET A 69 15.74 2.03 -2.96
CA MET A 69 16.71 2.53 -3.96
C MET A 69 17.08 4.02 -3.85
N ASP A 70 16.76 4.70 -2.75
CA ASP A 70 17.22 6.08 -2.46
C ASP A 70 16.64 7.19 -3.38
N GLY A 71 15.33 7.43 -3.29
CA GLY A 71 14.72 8.66 -3.79
C GLY A 71 13.78 9.29 -2.76
N PRO A 72 13.87 10.60 -2.46
CA PRO A 72 12.91 11.27 -1.58
C PRO A 72 11.51 11.18 -2.21
N MET A 73 10.67 10.30 -1.67
CA MET A 73 9.28 10.16 -2.10
C MET A 73 8.42 11.11 -1.28
N GLU A 74 7.99 12.21 -1.87
CA GLU A 74 6.72 12.83 -1.46
C GLU A 74 5.62 11.80 -1.75
N VAL A 75 4.94 11.35 -0.70
CA VAL A 75 3.80 10.45 -0.80
C VAL A 75 2.59 11.32 -1.11
N PRO A 76 1.98 11.27 -2.32
CA PRO A 76 0.65 11.81 -2.47
C PRO A 76 -0.29 10.87 -1.71
N ASP A 77 -0.81 11.36 -0.58
CA ASP A 77 -1.80 10.68 0.26
C ASP A 77 -3.02 10.35 -0.59
N SER A 78 -2.99 9.17 -1.22
CA SER A 78 -4.02 8.70 -2.14
C SER A 78 -5.21 8.11 -1.37
N ARG A 79 -5.52 8.66 -0.19
CA ARG A 79 -6.79 8.44 0.50
C ARG A 79 -7.82 9.46 0.02
N LYS A 80 -8.03 9.52 -1.29
CA LYS A 80 -9.15 10.25 -1.92
C LYS A 80 -9.83 9.44 -3.03
N LYS A 81 -10.04 8.14 -2.85
CA LYS A 81 -11.07 7.43 -3.62
C LYS A 81 -12.43 7.61 -2.93
N LYS A 82 -12.97 8.80 -3.17
CA LYS A 82 -14.39 9.18 -3.22
C LYS A 82 -15.35 8.02 -2.92
N ARG A 83 -15.91 8.02 -1.71
CA ARG A 83 -17.15 7.30 -1.38
C ARG A 83 -18.21 7.80 -2.37
N ARG A 84 -18.55 7.01 -3.40
CA ARG A 84 -19.85 7.11 -4.07
C ARG A 84 -20.83 6.20 -3.33
N GLY A 85 -21.26 6.63 -2.14
CA GLY A 85 -22.68 6.52 -1.77
C GLY A 85 -23.33 7.81 -2.30
N THR A 86 -24.57 7.87 -2.74
CA THR A 86 -25.81 7.27 -2.23
C THR A 86 -26.84 7.37 -3.37
N SER A 87 -27.55 6.31 -3.69
CA SER A 87 -28.96 6.08 -3.33
C SER A 87 -29.98 7.00 -4.05
N THR A 88 -30.84 6.34 -4.81
CA THR A 88 -32.29 6.59 -4.94
C THR A 88 -32.76 7.82 -5.73
N ALA A 89 -33.41 7.55 -6.87
CA ALA A 89 -34.54 8.35 -7.34
C ALA A 89 -35.61 7.42 -7.97
N PRO A 90 -36.91 7.65 -7.70
CA PRO A 90 -37.97 6.66 -7.87
C PRO A 90 -38.65 6.70 -9.25
N SER A 91 -39.36 5.60 -9.49
CA SER A 91 -40.33 5.30 -10.56
C SER A 91 -41.58 6.20 -10.54
N LYS A 92 -42.25 6.29 -11.72
CA LYS A 92 -43.63 6.81 -12.02
C LYS A 92 -43.70 8.33 -12.29
N GLN A 93 -44.46 8.90 -13.24
CA GLN A 93 -45.64 8.48 -14.01
C GLN A 93 -45.92 9.48 -15.17
N ASP A 94 -46.59 9.00 -16.22
CA ASP A 94 -47.54 9.67 -17.14
C ASP A 94 -47.91 11.16 -16.96
N SER A 95 -47.86 11.96 -18.04
CA SER A 95 -49.07 12.51 -18.69
C SER A 95 -48.76 13.65 -19.68
N VAL A 96 -49.35 13.49 -20.86
CA VAL A 96 -49.71 14.45 -21.92
C VAL A 96 -49.90 15.92 -21.52
N HIS A 97 -49.47 16.82 -22.42
CA HIS A 97 -50.08 18.14 -22.56
C HIS A 97 -50.22 18.54 -24.03
N THR A 98 -51.48 18.75 -24.40
CA THR A 98 -52.01 19.36 -25.61
C THR A 98 -51.68 20.85 -25.66
N VAL A 99 -51.39 21.34 -26.86
CA VAL A 99 -51.81 22.68 -27.33
C VAL A 99 -52.06 22.60 -28.83
#